data_AF-A0A8S4RJ90-F1
#
_entry.id   AF-A0A8S4RJ90-F1
#
_cell.length_a   1.000
_cell.length_b   1.000
_cell.length_c   1.000
_cell.angle_alpha   90.00
_cell.angle_beta   90.00
_cell.angle_gamma   90.00
#
_symmetry.space_group_name_H-M   'P 1'
#
loop_
_entity.id
_entity.type
_entity.pdbx_description
1 polymer ?
#
loop_
_entity_poly.entity_id
_entity_poly.type
_entity_poly.pdbx_seq_one_letter_code
_entity_poly.pdbx_strand_id
1 'polypeptide(L)'
;MTGQRPGIYWLICWKYLSPLAMLSILVSSFVELATEGSSYEAWISSEGDTIKKPWPVWAVLLVLLLVLASVLWIPGLAICRYFGVPIIDDEERAWFPADDLRDFHGIEPRPVSRIETLLFCTRPDGSEGCCWPGCCETDDEE
;
A
#
# COMPACT_ATOMS: atom_id res chain seq x y z
N MET A 1 12.93 -0.72 16.59
CA MET A 1 13.82 -1.90 16.74
C MET A 1 15.30 -1.53 16.73
N THR A 2 15.77 -0.63 15.84
CA THR A 2 17.19 -0.21 15.77
C THR A 2 17.56 0.95 16.71
N GLY A 3 16.66 1.37 17.59
CA GLY A 3 16.86 2.52 18.49
C GLY A 3 16.81 3.90 17.81
N GLN A 4 17.00 3.98 16.49
CA GLN A 4 17.03 5.25 15.76
C GLN A 4 15.88 5.38 14.76
N ARG A 5 15.43 6.61 14.57
CA ARG A 5 14.41 6.94 13.56
C ARG A 5 15.00 6.84 12.15
N PRO A 6 14.26 6.30 11.17
CA PRO A 6 14.70 6.31 9.77
C PRO A 6 15.05 7.72 9.29
N GLY A 7 16.05 7.83 8.42
CA GLY A 7 16.42 9.09 7.79
C GLY A 7 15.36 9.57 6.79
N ILE A 8 15.42 10.86 6.44
CA ILE A 8 14.48 11.51 5.52
C ILE A 8 14.36 10.77 4.18
N TYR A 9 15.48 10.29 3.64
CA TYR A 9 15.50 9.51 2.40
C TYR A 9 14.51 8.33 2.43
N TRP A 10 14.53 7.55 3.51
CA TRP A 10 13.64 6.40 3.67
C TRP A 10 12.18 6.79 3.81
N LEU A 11 11.90 7.87 4.57
CA LEU A 11 10.54 8.38 4.74
C LEU A 11 9.94 8.85 3.40
N ILE A 12 10.71 9.55 2.56
CA ILE A 12 10.28 9.95 1.21
C ILE A 12 10.00 8.71 0.35
N CYS A 13 10.91 7.73 0.39
CA CYS A 13 10.77 6.51 -0.40
C CYS A 13 9.49 5.74 -0.05
N TRP A 14 9.18 5.60 1.24
CA TRP A 14 8.00 4.85 1.70
C TRP A 14 6.69 5.61 1.51
N LYS A 15 6.64 6.90 1.87
CA LYS A 15 5.39 7.66 1.84
C LYS A 15 4.99 8.13 0.45
N TYR A 16 5.95 8.40 -0.43
CA TYR A 16 5.67 9.02 -1.73
C TYR A 16 6.19 8.22 -2.92
N LEU A 17 7.48 7.90 -2.94
CA LEU A 17 8.10 7.35 -4.15
C LEU A 17 7.57 5.96 -4.50
N SER A 18 7.51 5.05 -3.52
CA SER A 18 7.04 3.69 -3.73
C SER A 18 5.55 3.65 -4.12
N PRO A 19 4.63 4.31 -3.39
CA PRO A 19 3.22 4.38 -3.80
C PRO A 19 3.04 4.99 -5.19
N LEU A 20 3.76 6.06 -5.52
CA LEU A 20 3.66 6.71 -6.84
C LEU A 20 4.17 5.81 -7.96
N ALA A 21 5.31 5.14 -7.77
CA ALA A 21 5.86 4.21 -8.74
C ALA A 21 4.91 3.02 -8.96
N MET A 22 4.40 2.42 -7.89
CA MET A 22 3.42 1.32 -7.97
C MET A 22 2.15 1.76 -8.71
N LEU A 23 1.62 2.95 -8.40
CA LEU A 23 0.44 3.50 -9.08
C LEU A 23 0.73 3.77 -10.56
N SER A 24 1.90 4.30 -10.90
CA SER A 24 2.26 4.59 -12.30
C SER A 24 2.33 3.33 -13.15
N ILE A 25 2.92 2.24 -12.62
CA ILE A 25 3.01 0.96 -13.34
C ILE A 25 1.60 0.38 -13.51
N LEU A 26 0.79 0.41 -12.45
CA LEU A 26 -0.59 -0.07 -12.50
C LEU A 26 -1.42 0.68 -13.55
N VAL A 27 -1.33 2.02 -13.58
CA VAL A 27 -2.02 2.85 -14.58
C VAL A 27 -1.51 2.54 -15.99
N SER A 28 -0.19 2.41 -16.18
CA SER A 28 0.39 2.02 -17.47
C SER A 28 -0.17 0.68 -17.95
N SER A 29 -0.24 -0.33 -17.07
CA SER A 29 -0.81 -1.64 -17.40
C SER A 29 -2.29 -1.56 -17.80
N PHE A 30 -3.08 -0.70 -17.16
CA PHE A 30 -4.47 -0.48 -17.57
C PHE A 30 -4.58 0.22 -18.92
N VAL A 31 -3.70 1.19 -19.20
CA VAL A 31 -3.66 1.89 -20.49
C VAL A 31 -3.30 0.92 -21.61
N GLU A 32 -2.23 0.13 -21.44
CA GLU A 32 -1.83 -0.90 -22.41
C GLU A 32 -2.96 -1.90 -22.68
N LEU A 33 -3.64 -2.37 -21.62
CA LEU A 33 -4.76 -3.28 -21.77
C LEU A 33 -5.95 -2.64 -22.51
N ALA A 34 -6.20 -1.34 -22.32
CA ALA A 34 -7.27 -0.61 -23.00
C ALA A 34 -6.95 -0.32 -24.48
N THR A 35 -5.68 -0.10 -24.84
CA THR A 35 -5.27 0.24 -26.22
C THR A 35 -4.96 -0.97 -27.07
N GLU A 36 -4.23 -1.95 -26.54
CA GLU A 36 -3.74 -3.12 -27.31
C GLU A 36 -4.65 -4.35 -27.13
N GLY A 37 -5.47 -4.37 -26.09
CA GLY A 37 -6.35 -5.50 -25.77
C GLY A 37 -5.59 -6.73 -25.27
N SER A 38 -6.30 -7.84 -25.10
CA SER A 38 -5.70 -9.12 -24.71
C SER A 38 -5.52 -10.03 -25.93
N SER A 39 -4.27 -10.24 -26.34
CA SER A 39 -3.91 -11.17 -27.42
C SER A 39 -2.71 -12.04 -27.04
N TYR A 40 -2.51 -13.15 -27.76
CA TYR A 40 -1.37 -14.04 -27.61
C TYR A 40 -0.77 -14.35 -28.98
N GLU A 41 0.54 -14.62 -29.00
CA GLU A 41 1.23 -14.97 -30.23
C GLU A 41 1.10 -16.48 -30.47
N ALA A 42 0.43 -16.86 -31.56
CA ALA A 42 0.21 -18.24 -31.95
C ALA A 42 1.13 -18.63 -33.11
N TRP A 43 1.98 -19.65 -32.90
CA TRP A 43 2.82 -20.20 -33.96
C TRP A 43 1.99 -20.96 -34.98
N ILE A 44 2.11 -20.60 -36.26
CA ILE A 44 1.39 -21.26 -37.36
C ILE A 44 2.42 -21.92 -38.28
N SER A 45 2.48 -23.24 -38.23
CA SER A 45 3.45 -24.04 -39.00
C SER A 45 3.36 -23.87 -40.52
N SER A 46 2.20 -23.44 -41.04
CA SER A 46 2.01 -23.22 -42.48
C SER A 46 2.61 -21.91 -42.99
N GLU A 47 2.73 -20.90 -42.13
CA GLU A 47 3.30 -19.59 -42.48
C GLU A 47 4.74 -19.45 -41.97
N GLY A 48 5.16 -20.32 -41.04
CA GLY A 48 6.49 -20.27 -40.45
C GLY A 48 6.70 -19.03 -39.58
N ASP A 49 5.60 -18.42 -39.11
CA ASP A 49 5.60 -17.18 -38.35
C ASP A 49 4.54 -17.22 -37.23
N THR A 50 4.61 -16.23 -36.34
CA THR A 50 3.77 -16.12 -35.16
C THR A 50 2.72 -15.02 -35.36
N ILE A 51 1.43 -15.37 -35.31
CA ILE A 51 0.34 -14.42 -35.52
C ILE A 51 -0.34 -14.09 -34.20
N LYS A 52 -0.60 -12.80 -33.95
CA LYS A 52 -1.38 -12.35 -32.78
C LYS A 52 -2.84 -12.77 -32.91
N LYS A 53 -3.31 -13.60 -31.98
CA LYS A 53 -4.71 -14.03 -31.87
C LYS A 53 -5.34 -13.51 -30.58
N PRO A 54 -6.62 -13.09 -30.60
CA PRO A 54 -7.31 -12.64 -29.39
C PRO A 54 -7.60 -13.81 -28.46
N TRP A 55 -7.60 -13.54 -27.15
CA TRP A 55 -8.00 -14.55 -26.17
C TRP A 55 -9.52 -14.85 -26.26
N PRO A 56 -9.94 -16.11 -26.11
CA PRO A 56 -11.35 -16.44 -25.97
C PRO A 56 -11.90 -15.88 -24.65
N VAL A 57 -13.18 -15.47 -24.66
CA VAL A 57 -13.83 -14.75 -23.54
C VAL A 57 -13.75 -15.51 -22.22
N TRP A 58 -13.90 -16.84 -22.22
CA TRP A 58 -13.85 -17.66 -21.00
C TRP A 58 -12.48 -17.59 -20.30
N ALA A 59 -11.39 -17.45 -21.06
CA ALA A 59 -10.04 -17.36 -20.52
C ALA A 59 -9.82 -15.99 -19.85
N VAL A 60 -10.33 -14.92 -20.46
CA VAL A 60 -10.29 -13.57 -19.89
C VAL A 60 -11.09 -13.50 -18.58
N LEU A 61 -12.29 -14.09 -18.56
CA LEU A 61 -13.11 -14.17 -17.34
C LEU A 61 -12.41 -14.95 -16.22
N LEU A 62 -11.72 -16.03 -16.56
CA LEU A 62 -10.94 -16.80 -15.60
C LEU A 62 -9.83 -15.94 -14.99
N VAL A 63 -9.03 -15.25 -15.81
CA VAL A 63 -7.94 -14.37 -15.31
C VAL A 63 -8.50 -13.27 -14.41
N LEU A 64 -9.59 -12.62 -14.83
CA LEU A 64 -10.24 -11.58 -14.04
C LEU A 64 -10.72 -12.12 -12.68
N LEU A 65 -11.32 -13.31 -12.65
CA LEU A 65 -11.73 -13.97 -11.41
C LEU A 65 -10.54 -14.20 -10.48
N LEU A 66 -9.41 -14.72 -10.98
CA LEU A 66 -8.23 -14.96 -10.15
C LEU A 66 -7.66 -13.66 -9.56
N VAL A 67 -7.56 -12.60 -10.36
CA VAL A 67 -7.06 -11.30 -9.89
C VAL A 67 -8.00 -10.72 -8.84
N LEU A 68 -9.31 -10.72 -9.10
CA LEU A 68 -10.30 -10.21 -8.14
C LEU A 68 -10.33 -11.05 -6.86
N ALA A 69 -10.23 -12.37 -6.95
CA ALA A 69 -10.21 -13.23 -5.76
C ALA A 69 -9.05 -12.89 -4.82
N SER A 70 -7.90 -12.48 -5.36
CA SER A 70 -6.74 -12.06 -4.55
C SER A 70 -6.90 -10.66 -3.96
N VAL A 71 -7.42 -9.70 -4.73
CA VAL A 71 -7.39 -8.28 -4.33
C VAL A 71 -8.65 -7.87 -3.55
N LEU A 72 -9.79 -8.51 -3.80
CA LEU A 72 -11.10 -8.08 -3.29
C LEU A 72 -11.30 -8.34 -1.80
N TRP A 73 -10.47 -9.17 -1.16
CA TRP A 73 -10.52 -9.41 0.28
C TRP A 73 -10.29 -8.13 1.10
N ILE A 74 -9.34 -7.28 0.71
CA ILE A 74 -9.01 -6.04 1.44
C ILE A 74 -10.21 -5.07 1.44
N PRO A 75 -10.73 -4.61 0.28
CA PRO A 75 -11.89 -3.72 0.26
C PRO A 75 -13.17 -4.42 0.72
N GLY A 76 -13.33 -5.72 0.45
CA GLY A 76 -14.50 -6.50 0.87
C GLY A 76 -14.65 -6.52 2.39
N LEU A 77 -13.57 -6.83 3.12
CA LEU A 77 -13.56 -6.76 4.58
C LEU A 77 -13.81 -5.35 5.09
N ALA A 78 -13.19 -4.32 4.47
CA ALA A 78 -13.42 -2.93 4.85
C ALA A 78 -14.90 -2.51 4.71
N ILE A 79 -15.57 -2.92 3.63
CA ILE A 79 -16.99 -2.68 3.41
C ILE A 79 -17.85 -3.44 4.43
N CYS A 80 -17.52 -4.71 4.72
CA CYS A 80 -18.22 -5.48 5.76
C CYS A 80 -18.11 -4.83 7.14
N ARG A 81 -16.92 -4.33 7.52
CA ARG A 81 -16.74 -3.56 8.75
C ARG A 81 -17.55 -2.27 8.74
N TYR A 82 -17.60 -1.55 7.62
CA TYR A 82 -18.40 -0.32 7.47
C TYR A 82 -19.90 -0.58 7.70
N PHE A 83 -20.42 -1.73 7.29
CA PHE A 83 -21.81 -2.13 7.53
C PHE A 83 -22.05 -2.83 8.89
N GLY A 84 -21.05 -2.88 9.77
CA GLY A 84 -21.18 -3.44 11.11
C GLY A 84 -21.20 -4.97 11.15
N VAL A 85 -20.62 -5.64 10.16
CA VAL A 85 -20.42 -7.10 10.15
C VAL A 85 -18.94 -7.40 10.43
N PRO A 86 -18.52 -7.58 11.69
CA PRO A 86 -17.15 -7.94 12.02
C PRO A 86 -16.90 -9.40 11.65
N ILE A 87 -16.16 -9.62 10.56
CA ILE A 87 -15.74 -10.97 10.12
C ILE A 87 -14.50 -11.43 10.90
N ILE A 88 -13.66 -10.49 11.34
CA ILE A 88 -12.42 -10.71 12.07
C ILE A 88 -12.49 -9.87 13.36
N ASP A 89 -12.25 -10.50 14.49
CA ASP A 89 -12.15 -9.83 15.78
C ASP A 89 -10.94 -8.89 15.79
N ASP A 90 -11.11 -7.69 16.34
CA ASP A 90 -10.00 -6.75 16.48
C ASP A 90 -9.15 -7.17 17.68
N GLU A 91 -7.90 -7.54 17.42
CA GLU A 91 -6.92 -7.79 18.49
C GLU A 91 -6.51 -6.43 19.06
N GLU A 92 -6.59 -6.29 20.39
CA GLU A 92 -6.11 -5.09 21.07
C GLU A 92 -4.62 -4.89 20.77
N ARG A 93 -4.22 -3.63 20.56
CA ARG A 93 -2.82 -3.30 20.29
C ARG A 93 -1.98 -3.72 21.51
N ALA A 94 -1.04 -4.65 21.31
CA ALA A 94 -0.14 -5.05 22.38
C ALA A 94 0.60 -3.83 22.94
N TRP A 95 0.44 -3.56 24.23
CA TRP A 95 1.16 -2.49 24.91
C TRP A 95 2.66 -2.77 24.88
N PHE A 96 3.44 -1.79 24.43
CA PHE A 96 4.90 -1.89 24.31
C PHE A 96 5.57 -0.71 25.03
N PRO A 97 6.40 -0.93 26.07
CA PRO A 97 7.07 0.13 26.84
C PRO A 97 8.25 0.72 26.07
N ALA A 98 7.96 1.46 24.99
CA ALA A 98 8.99 2.00 24.11
C ALA A 98 9.89 3.03 24.82
N ASP A 99 9.33 3.87 25.69
CA ASP A 99 10.06 4.94 26.36
C ASP A 99 10.95 4.42 27.49
N ASP A 100 10.46 3.48 28.31
CA ASP A 100 11.26 2.84 29.36
C ASP A 100 12.51 2.14 28.79
N LEU A 101 12.37 1.48 27.63
CA LEU A 101 13.48 0.82 26.95
C LEU A 101 14.51 1.83 26.42
N ARG A 102 14.05 3.01 25.97
CA ARG A 102 14.95 4.06 25.48
C ARG A 102 15.74 4.67 26.62
N ASP A 103 15.11 4.88 27.77
CA ASP A 103 15.77 5.35 28.98
C ASP A 103 16.78 4.33 29.49
N PHE A 104 16.42 3.05 29.53
CA PHE A 104 17.33 1.97 29.93
C PHE A 104 18.56 1.85 29.03
N HIS A 105 18.39 2.02 27.71
CA HIS A 105 19.48 1.95 26.74
C HIS A 105 20.19 3.29 26.49
N GLY A 106 19.75 4.39 27.12
CA GLY A 106 20.32 5.73 26.92
C GLY A 106 20.20 6.24 25.47
N ILE A 107 19.11 5.88 24.77
CA ILE A 107 18.93 6.21 23.36
C ILE A 107 18.12 7.50 23.23
N GLU A 108 18.82 8.60 22.97
CA GLU A 108 18.17 9.86 22.61
C GLU A 108 17.69 9.84 21.15
N PRO A 109 16.41 10.16 20.88
CA PRO A 109 15.89 10.20 19.53
C PRO A 109 16.48 11.40 18.78
N ARG A 110 16.73 11.23 17.48
CA ARG A 110 17.07 12.35 16.60
C ARG A 110 15.93 13.38 16.62
N PRO A 111 16.22 14.70 16.77
CA PRO A 111 15.20 15.74 16.73
C PRO A 111 14.56 15.82 15.34
N VAL A 112 13.27 16.12 15.31
CA VAL A 112 12.50 16.26 14.06
C VAL A 112 12.97 17.51 13.33
N SER A 113 13.34 17.36 12.06
CA SER A 113 13.72 18.49 11.22
C SER A 113 12.49 19.25 10.71
N ARG A 114 12.61 20.55 10.43
CA ARG A 114 11.47 21.33 9.88
C ARG A 114 10.93 20.76 8.57
N ILE A 115 11.81 20.15 7.78
CA ILE A 115 11.45 19.50 6.52
C ILE A 115 10.55 18.28 6.80
N GLU A 116 10.84 17.50 7.83
CA GLU A 116 10.00 16.36 8.20
C GLU A 116 8.62 16.81 8.68
N THR A 117 8.55 17.84 9.52
CA THR A 117 7.28 18.40 9.97
C THR A 117 6.43 18.89 8.80
N LEU A 118 7.05 19.54 7.80
CA LEU A 118 6.34 20.09 6.65
C LEU A 118 5.93 19.03 5.62
N LEU A 119 6.82 18.07 5.30
CA LEU A 119 6.57 17.06 4.28
C LEU A 119 5.79 15.85 4.80
N PHE A 120 5.91 15.53 6.09
CA PHE A 120 5.33 14.31 6.66
C PHE A 120 4.30 14.56 7.74
N CYS A 121 4.14 15.82 8.20
CA CYS A 121 3.25 16.18 9.31
C CYS A 121 3.62 15.45 10.62
N THR A 122 4.91 15.22 10.82
CA THR A 122 5.43 14.64 12.07
C THR A 122 5.34 15.65 13.22
N ARG A 123 4.76 15.20 14.34
CA ARG A 123 4.69 15.96 15.60
C ARG A 123 6.10 16.15 16.18
N PRO A 124 6.30 17.14 17.08
CA PRO A 124 7.57 17.32 17.79
C PRO A 124 7.97 16.08 18.61
N ASP A 125 6.99 15.32 19.12
CA ASP A 125 7.20 14.05 19.82
C ASP A 125 7.67 12.94 18.86
N GLY A 126 7.55 13.16 17.56
CA GLY A 126 7.95 12.29 16.45
C GLY A 126 6.97 11.17 16.12
N SER A 127 5.76 11.23 16.65
CA SER A 127 4.63 10.52 16.07
C SER A 127 4.28 11.13 14.71
N GLU A 128 3.91 10.26 13.76
CA GLU A 128 3.41 10.69 12.45
C GLU A 128 1.94 11.10 12.61
N GLY A 129 1.58 12.33 12.22
CA GLY A 129 0.19 12.77 12.16
C GLY A 129 -0.39 12.65 10.75
N CYS A 130 -1.71 12.67 10.64
CA CYS A 130 -2.37 12.88 9.36
C CYS A 130 -2.24 14.35 8.94
N CYS A 131 -1.90 14.58 7.67
CA CYS A 131 -1.81 15.93 7.09
C CYS A 131 -3.18 16.58 6.81
N TRP A 132 -4.29 15.84 7.01
CA TRP A 132 -5.63 16.33 6.78
C TRP A 132 -6.26 16.84 8.10
N PRO A 133 -6.84 18.05 8.13
CA PRO A 133 -7.60 18.52 9.29
C PRO A 133 -8.83 17.61 9.52
N GLY A 134 -8.82 16.83 10.61
CA GLY A 134 -9.98 16.03 11.06
C GLY A 134 -9.72 14.52 11.28
N CYS A 135 -8.55 13.99 10.90
CA CYS A 135 -8.28 12.55 11.00
C CYS A 135 -7.64 12.11 12.35
N CYS A 136 -7.48 13.03 13.31
CA CYS A 136 -6.73 12.79 14.55
C CYS A 136 -7.58 12.63 15.82
N GLU A 137 -8.91 12.68 15.74
CA GLU A 137 -9.76 12.64 16.95
C GLU A 137 -10.06 11.21 17.44
N THR A 138 -9.54 10.16 16.79
CA THR A 138 -9.91 8.76 17.11
C THR A 138 -8.85 7.95 17.86
N ASP A 139 -7.65 8.50 18.14
CA ASP A 139 -6.56 7.73 18.78
C ASP A 139 -6.14 8.26 20.18
N ASP A 140 -6.78 9.31 20.72
CA ASP A 140 -6.40 9.91 22.02
C ASP A 140 -7.44 9.68 23.16
N GLU A 141 -8.55 8.97 22.93
CA GLU A 141 -9.58 8.67 23.97
C GLU A 141 -10.06 7.20 23.94
N GLU A 142 -9.20 6.25 24.34
CA GLU A 142 -9.53 5.06 25.16
C GLU A 142 -8.26 4.28 25.55
#